data_AF-A0A498FCS7-F1
#
_entry.id   AF-A0A498FCS7-F1
#
_cell.length_a   1.000
_cell.length_b   1.000
_cell.length_c   1.000
_cell.angle_alpha   90.00
_cell.angle_beta   90.00
_cell.angle_gamma   90.00
#
_symmetry.space_group_name_H-M   'P 1'
#
loop_
_entity.id
_entity.type
_entity.pdbx_description
1 polymer ?
#
loop_
_entity_poly.entity_id
_entity_poly.type
_entity_poly.pdbx_seq_one_letter_code
_entity_poly.pdbx_strand_id
1 'polypeptide(L)' 'MTELTKTLELKLVDPNAHKRRKLRETRGTYRQALHDAFEARCTTQTEANDVVVTYNLNGYA' A
#
# COMPACT_ATOMS: atom_id res chain seq x y z
N MET A 1 -30.49 21.63 -23.88
CA MET A 1 -29.34 21.43 -22.99
C MET A 1 -28.24 20.79 -23.80
N THR A 2 -27.11 21.47 -24.00
CA THR A 2 -25.95 20.90 -24.69
C THR A 2 -25.10 20.14 -23.66
N GLU A 3 -24.93 18.84 -23.86
CA GLU A 3 -24.07 18.01 -23.01
C GLU A 3 -22.60 18.30 -23.30
N LEU A 4 -21.82 18.58 -22.24
CA LEU A 4 -20.39 18.80 -22.31
C LEU A 4 -19.66 17.54 -21.83
N THR A 5 -19.18 16.74 -22.78
CA THR A 5 -18.31 15.60 -22.47
C THR A 5 -16.90 16.10 -22.18
N LYS A 6 -16.45 15.98 -20.93
CA LYS A 6 -15.06 16.26 -20.54
C LYS A 6 -14.31 14.93 -20.46
N THR A 7 -13.28 14.79 -21.29
CA THR A 7 -12.40 13.62 -21.29
C THR A 7 -11.26 13.84 -20.30
N LEU A 8 -11.17 12.98 -19.28
CA LEU A 8 -10.06 12.98 -18.32
C LEU A 8 -8.90 12.18 -18.92
N GLU A 9 -7.79 12.84 -19.21
CA GLU A 9 -6.56 12.15 -19.61
C GLU A 9 -5.70 11.82 -18.39
N LEU A 10 -5.49 10.52 -18.18
CA LEU A 10 -4.60 9.99 -17.16
C LEU A 10 -3.25 9.67 -17.80
N LYS A 11 -2.18 10.24 -17.25
CA LYS A 11 -0.81 9.94 -17.66
C LYS A 11 -0.07 9.24 -16.53
N LEU A 12 0.55 8.11 -16.87
CA LEU A 12 1.55 7.48 -16.00
C LEU A 12 2.78 8.40 -15.97
N VAL A 13 3.04 8.96 -14.79
CA VAL A 13 4.21 9.80 -14.54
C VAL A 13 5.18 9.07 -13.65
N ASP A 14 6.47 9.28 -13.89
CA ASP A 14 7.50 8.79 -13.00
C ASP A 14 7.26 9.30 -11.58
N PRO A 15 7.29 8.43 -10.56
CA PRO A 15 7.15 8.87 -9.19
C PRO A 15 8.30 9.83 -8.87
N ASN A 16 7.94 11.00 -8.36
CA ASN A 16 8.92 11.95 -7.83
C ASN A 16 9.71 11.31 -6.67
N ALA A 17 10.83 11.93 -6.30
CA ALA A 17 11.72 11.39 -5.26
C ALA A 17 10.97 11.11 -3.93
N HIS A 18 10.00 11.95 -3.58
CA HIS A 18 9.16 11.78 -2.40
C HIS A 18 8.27 10.52 -2.48
N LYS A 19 7.57 10.32 -3.61
CA LYS A 19 6.75 9.11 -3.86
C LYS A 19 7.61 7.84 -3.85
N ARG A 20 8.80 7.87 -4.44
CA ARG A 20 9.74 6.73 -4.41
C ARG A 20 10.21 6.42 -2.99
N ARG A 21 10.46 7.44 -2.16
CA ARG A 21 10.84 7.27 -0.75
C ARG A 21 9.69 6.66 0.05
N LYS A 22 8.48 7.24 -0.03
CA LYS A 22 7.28 6.72 0.63
C LYS A 22 6.99 5.28 0.24
N LEU A 23 7.11 4.93 -1.05
CA LEU A 23 6.95 3.55 -1.51
C LEU A 23 7.96 2.59 -0.87
N ARG A 24 9.24 3.00 -0.74
CA ARG A 24 10.26 2.19 -0.08
C ARG A 24 9.97 1.99 1.41
N GLU A 25 9.52 3.04 2.09
CA GLU A 25 9.11 3.00 3.50
C GLU A 25 7.93 2.03 3.68
N THR A 26 6.83 2.21 2.94
CA THR A 26 5.65 1.33 3.01
C THR A 26 6.02 -0.12 2.69
N ARG A 27 6.86 -0.36 1.67
CA ARG A 27 7.34 -1.71 1.35
C ARG A 27 8.16 -2.32 2.50
N GLY A 28 8.98 -1.52 3.18
CA GLY A 28 9.74 -1.96 4.35
C GLY A 28 8.81 -2.38 5.49
N THR A 29 7.84 -1.53 5.81
CA THR A 29 6.80 -1.81 6.81
C THR A 29 6.00 -3.07 6.47
N TYR A 30 5.61 -3.24 5.21
CA TYR A 30 4.87 -4.43 4.75
C TYR A 30 5.69 -5.71 4.90
N ARG A 31 6.98 -5.66 4.54
CA ARG A 31 7.88 -6.81 4.73
C ARG A 31 8.05 -7.16 6.20
N GLN A 32 8.16 -6.17 7.08
CA GLN A 32 8.24 -6.42 8.51
C GLN A 32 6.96 -7.08 9.03
N ALA A 33 5.79 -6.55 8.65
CA ALA A 33 4.51 -7.11 9.05
C ALA A 33 4.36 -8.59 8.63
N LEU A 34 4.77 -8.92 7.41
CA LEU A 34 4.77 -10.30 6.92
C LEU A 34 5.78 -11.19 7.64
N HIS A 35 6.97 -10.67 7.96
CA HIS A 35 7.98 -11.40 8.72
C HIS A 35 7.47 -11.73 10.12
N ASP A 36 6.84 -10.76 10.79
CA ASP A 36 6.30 -10.96 12.14
C ASP A 36 5.13 -11.95 12.14
N ALA A 37 4.25 -11.91 11.13
CA ALA A 37 3.18 -12.90 10.98
C ALA A 37 3.74 -14.31 10.76
N PHE A 38 4.87 -14.42 10.04
CA PHE A 38 5.58 -15.69 9.86
C PHE A 38 6.21 -16.18 11.18
N GLU A 39 6.90 -15.32 11.91
CA GLU A 39 7.49 -15.64 13.22
C GLU A 39 6.43 -16.02 14.27
N ALA A 40 5.26 -15.38 14.21
CA ALA A 40 4.09 -15.72 15.02
C ALA A 40 3.49 -17.10 14.67
N ARG A 41 4.00 -17.78 13.65
CA ARG A 41 3.53 -19.08 13.15
C ARG A 41 2.04 -19.07 12.82
N CYS A 42 1.55 -17.96 12.27
CA CYS A 42 0.17 -17.88 11.80
C CYS A 42 -0.11 -19.01 10.82
N THR A 43 -1.12 -19.82 11.13
CA THR A 43 -1.53 -20.97 10.31
C THR A 43 -2.72 -20.63 9.42
N THR A 44 -3.41 -19.54 9.74
CA THR A 44 -4.55 -19.03 8.99
C THR A 44 -4.32 -17.61 8.51
N GLN A 45 -5.01 -17.25 7.42
CA GLN A 45 -4.99 -15.88 6.90
C GLN A 45 -5.55 -14.87 7.90
N THR A 46 -6.52 -15.25 8.72
CA THR A 46 -7.09 -14.39 9.76
C THR A 46 -6.04 -14.00 10.80
N GLU A 47 -5.29 -14.97 11.32
CA GLU A 47 -4.20 -14.71 12.28
C GLU A 47 -3.12 -13.80 11.68
N ALA A 48 -2.76 -14.03 10.41
CA ALA A 48 -1.81 -13.15 9.72
C ALA A 48 -2.38 -11.73 9.52
N ASN A 49 -3.67 -11.61 9.21
CA ASN A 49 -4.34 -10.31 9.09
C ASN A 49 -4.35 -9.56 10.43
N ASP A 50 -4.55 -10.24 11.56
CA ASP A 50 -4.52 -9.62 12.89
C ASP A 50 -3.15 -9.01 13.22
N VAL A 51 -2.06 -9.65 12.78
CA VAL A 51 -0.70 -9.10 12.92
C VAL A 51 -0.51 -7.91 11.97
N VAL A 52 -0.87 -8.09 10.68
CA VAL A 52 -0.63 -7.10 9.64
C VAL A 52 -1.48 -5.83 9.82
N VAL A 53 -2.69 -5.91 10.40
CA VAL A 53 -3.57 -4.74 10.59
C VAL A 53 -3.03 -3.74 11.61
N THR A 54 -2.14 -4.17 12.51
CA THR A 54 -1.46 -3.29 13.46
C THR A 54 -0.47 -2.35 12.79
N TYR A 55 -0.04 -2.67 11.56
CA TYR A 55 0.88 -1.86 10.79
C TYR A 55 0.11 -0.79 9.99
N ASN A 56 0.56 0.46 10.10
CA ASN A 56 0.01 1.55 9.29
C ASN A 56 0.53 1.46 7.84
N LEU A 57 -0.16 0.66 7.02
CA LEU A 57 0.15 0.46 5.61
C LEU A 57 -0.46 1.54 4.68
N ASN A 58 -1.19 2.51 5.23
CA ASN A 58 -1.90 3.55 4.47
C ASN A 58 -0.98 4.67 3.95
N GLY A 59 0.35 4.52 4.02
CA GLY A 59 1.32 5.56 3.67
C GLY A 59 1.35 6.00 2.20
N TYR A 60 0.45 5.50 1.35
CA TYR A 60 0.37 5.79 -0.09
C TYR A 60 -0.91 6.54 -0.51
N ALA A 61 -1.88 6.74 0.39
CA ALA A 61 -3.12 7.45 0.09
C ALA A 61 -2.94 8.98 0.08
#